data_AF-A0A922DA03-F1
#
_entry.id   AF-A0A922DA03-F1
#
_cell.length_a   1.000
_cell.length_b   1.000
_cell.length_c   1.000
_cell.angle_alpha   90.00
_cell.angle_beta   90.00
_cell.angle_gamma   90.00
#
_symmetry.space_group_name_H-M   'P 1'
#
loop_
_entity.id
_entity.type
_entity.pdbx_description
1 polymer ?
#
loop_
_entity_poly.entity_id
_entity_poly.type
_entity_poly.pdbx_seq_one_letter_code
_entity_poly.pdbx_strand_id
1 'polypeptide(L)'
;MGVGISFLIGLKAAVMFLIFASLKSFGFTLLSIPFLYASLISLLVSIASHTSINLPMLLGKNSDGSFPIWSIIMFSPYLYFVRAFSALRRLRSGEAPYSEVSEGFYVGGWPYSPDKLPPGNPAIIDCTCELPRKLEFSGHAYLCVPTWDTRAPKPAEIESAVQWACRKRAQNRPVFIHCAYGMEL
;
A
#
# COMPACT_ATOMS: atom_id res chain seq x y z
N MET A 1 -10.86 -16.11 10.10
CA MET A 1 -9.95 -16.00 8.94
C MET A 1 -10.28 -14.68 8.25
N GLY A 2 -9.35 -13.72 8.25
CA GLY A 2 -9.58 -12.43 7.61
C GLY A 2 -9.77 -12.59 6.10
N VAL A 3 -10.67 -11.80 5.52
CA VAL A 3 -10.91 -11.78 4.08
C VAL A 3 -9.69 -11.12 3.41
N GLY A 4 -9.00 -11.84 2.52
CA GLY A 4 -7.81 -11.32 1.83
C GLY A 4 -8.13 -10.19 0.85
N ILE A 5 -7.12 -9.36 0.56
CA ILE A 5 -7.27 -8.20 -0.34
C ILE A 5 -7.88 -8.57 -1.70
N SER A 6 -7.51 -9.74 -2.25
CA SER A 6 -8.00 -10.21 -3.55
C SER A 6 -9.52 -10.36 -3.55
N PHE A 7 -10.10 -10.92 -2.49
CA PHE A 7 -11.56 -11.08 -2.40
C PHE A 7 -12.26 -9.74 -2.23
N LEU A 8 -11.76 -8.86 -1.35
CA LEU A 8 -12.37 -7.54 -1.10
C LEU A 8 -12.39 -6.69 -2.37
N ILE A 9 -11.28 -6.68 -3.12
CA ILE A 9 -11.17 -5.95 -4.37
C ILE A 9 -11.98 -6.62 -5.49
N GLY A 10 -12.06 -7.96 -5.52
CA GLY A 10 -12.94 -8.69 -6.44
C GLY A 10 -14.43 -8.37 -6.23
N LEU A 11 -14.88 -8.30 -4.97
CA LEU A 11 -16.24 -7.88 -4.63
C LEU A 11 -16.49 -6.42 -5.06
N LYS A 12 -15.54 -5.51 -4.80
CA LYS A 12 -15.60 -4.14 -5.31
C LYS A 12 -15.73 -4.11 -6.84
N ALA A 13 -14.98 -4.95 -7.57
CA ALA A 13 -15.08 -5.04 -9.02
C ALA A 13 -16.50 -5.43 -9.46
N ALA A 14 -17.07 -6.47 -8.84
CA ALA A 14 -18.44 -6.90 -9.15
C ALA A 14 -19.48 -5.81 -8.88
N VAL A 15 -19.40 -5.12 -7.74
CA VAL A 15 -20.31 -4.01 -7.41
C VAL A 15 -20.21 -2.87 -8.43
N MET A 16 -18.98 -2.47 -8.81
CA MET A 16 -18.76 -1.42 -9.80
C MET A 16 -19.29 -1.82 -11.18
N PHE A 17 -19.16 -3.09 -11.57
CA PHE A 17 -19.74 -3.61 -12.80
C PHE A 17 -21.26 -3.58 -12.80
N LEU A 18 -21.90 -3.94 -11.68
CA LEU A 18 -23.36 -3.87 -11.54
C LEU A 18 -23.85 -2.42 -11.66
N ILE A 19 -23.18 -1.46 -11.00
CA ILE A 19 -23.51 -0.04 -11.13
C ILE A 19 -23.37 0.43 -12.59
N PHE A 20 -22.30 0.02 -13.28
CA PHE A 20 -22.13 0.28 -14.71
C PHE A 20 -23.31 -0.27 -15.53
N ALA A 21 -23.68 -1.53 -15.33
CA ALA A 21 -24.76 -2.18 -16.07
C ALA A 21 -26.11 -1.49 -15.84
N SER A 22 -26.42 -1.12 -14.59
CA SER A 22 -27.65 -0.39 -14.25
C SER A 22 -27.67 1.01 -14.87
N LEU A 23 -26.60 1.79 -14.76
CA LEU A 23 -26.53 3.12 -15.38
C LEU A 23 -26.67 3.04 -16.91
N LYS A 24 -26.05 2.03 -17.51
CA LYS A 24 -26.15 1.77 -18.95
C LYS A 24 -27.60 1.41 -19.35
N SER A 25 -28.32 0.61 -18.57
CA SER A 25 -29.72 0.25 -18.86
C SER A 25 -30.68 1.44 -18.75
N PHE A 26 -30.39 2.42 -17.89
CA PHE A 26 -31.15 3.67 -17.79
C PHE A 26 -30.74 4.74 -18.82
N GLY A 27 -29.83 4.43 -19.75
CA GLY A 27 -29.40 5.35 -20.81
C GLY A 27 -28.25 6.30 -20.43
N PHE A 28 -27.74 6.27 -19.19
CA PHE A 28 -26.65 7.13 -18.70
C PHE A 28 -25.27 6.61 -19.14
N THR A 29 -25.04 6.47 -20.44
CA THR A 29 -23.82 5.86 -20.99
C THR A 29 -22.54 6.60 -20.58
N LEU A 30 -22.51 7.93 -20.63
CA LEU A 30 -21.28 8.68 -20.31
C LEU A 30 -20.91 8.54 -18.83
N LEU A 31 -21.92 8.57 -17.95
CA LEU A 31 -21.74 8.43 -16.50
C LEU A 31 -21.31 7.01 -16.10
N SER A 32 -21.62 5.99 -16.91
CA SER A 32 -21.29 4.60 -16.58
C SER A 32 -19.83 4.23 -16.88
N ILE A 33 -19.15 4.93 -17.79
CA ILE A 33 -17.77 4.62 -18.21
C ILE A 33 -16.76 4.58 -17.05
N PRO A 34 -16.73 5.54 -16.11
CA PRO A 34 -15.81 5.49 -14.97
C PRO A 34 -16.00 4.26 -14.08
N PHE A 35 -17.24 3.76 -13.94
CA PHE A 35 -17.54 2.56 -13.16
C PHE A 35 -17.03 1.30 -13.85
N LEU A 36 -17.16 1.21 -15.18
CA LEU A 36 -16.56 0.11 -15.94
C LEU A 36 -15.03 0.13 -15.81
N TYR A 37 -14.41 1.30 -15.96
CA TYR A 37 -12.97 1.45 -15.80
C TYR A 37 -12.50 1.05 -14.40
N ALA A 38 -13.15 1.56 -13.35
CA ALA A 38 -12.84 1.18 -11.97
C ALA A 38 -13.05 -0.31 -11.71
N SER A 39 -14.08 -0.92 -12.31
CA SER A 39 -14.35 -2.36 -12.24
C SER A 39 -13.21 -3.18 -12.86
N LEU A 40 -12.80 -2.85 -14.09
CA LEU A 40 -11.74 -3.58 -14.80
C LEU A 40 -10.40 -3.48 -14.07
N ILE A 41 -10.04 -2.29 -13.58
CA ILE A 41 -8.83 -2.10 -12.78
C ILE A 41 -8.90 -2.88 -11.47
N SER A 42 -10.06 -2.89 -10.80
CA SER A 42 -10.23 -3.67 -9.56
C SER A 42 -10.13 -5.17 -9.83
N LEU A 43 -10.72 -5.67 -10.92
CA LEU A 43 -10.60 -7.08 -11.31
C LEU A 43 -9.13 -7.46 -11.56
N LEU A 44 -8.38 -6.62 -12.29
CA LEU A 44 -6.96 -6.84 -12.54
C LEU A 44 -6.16 -6.90 -11.23
N VAL A 45 -6.39 -5.96 -10.31
CA VAL A 45 -5.71 -5.94 -8.99
C VAL A 45 -6.12 -7.15 -8.14
N SER A 46 -7.39 -7.56 -8.17
CA SER A 46 -7.89 -8.75 -7.49
C SER A 46 -7.15 -10.01 -7.95
N ILE A 47 -6.97 -10.16 -9.27
CA ILE A 47 -6.21 -11.28 -9.86
C ILE A 47 -4.74 -11.19 -9.46
N ALA A 48 -4.09 -10.04 -9.64
CA ALA A 48 -2.67 -9.87 -9.33
C ALA A 48 -2.33 -10.06 -7.85
N SER A 49 -3.26 -9.73 -6.95
CA SER A 49 -3.11 -9.91 -5.50
C SER A 49 -3.54 -11.29 -4.99
N HIS A 50 -4.05 -12.18 -5.86
CA HIS A 50 -4.43 -13.54 -5.49
C HIS A 50 -3.21 -14.35 -5.01
N THR A 51 -3.40 -15.29 -4.07
CA THR A 51 -2.31 -16.07 -3.44
C THR A 51 -1.43 -16.79 -4.46
N SER A 52 -2.07 -17.35 -5.49
CA SER A 52 -1.39 -18.13 -6.53
C SER A 52 -0.63 -17.27 -7.54
N ILE A 53 -0.93 -15.97 -7.64
CA ILE A 53 -0.31 -15.07 -8.63
C ILE A 53 0.69 -14.14 -7.95
N ASN A 54 0.27 -13.47 -6.88
CA ASN A 54 1.08 -12.60 -6.03
C ASN A 54 2.10 -11.73 -6.81
N LEU A 55 1.58 -10.81 -7.63
CA LEU A 55 2.36 -9.91 -8.48
C LEU A 55 2.37 -8.47 -7.94
N PRO A 56 3.14 -8.16 -6.87
CA PRO A 56 3.18 -6.83 -6.27
C PRO A 56 3.83 -5.76 -7.17
N MET A 57 4.53 -6.17 -8.23
CA MET A 57 5.11 -5.25 -9.22
C MET A 57 4.08 -4.63 -10.16
N LEU A 58 2.82 -5.09 -10.17
CA LEU A 58 1.78 -4.64 -11.11
C LEU A 58 1.64 -3.11 -11.14
N LEU A 59 1.68 -2.48 -9.97
CA LEU A 59 1.48 -1.04 -9.84
C LEU A 59 2.74 -0.23 -10.22
N GLY A 60 3.85 -0.89 -10.57
CA GLY A 60 5.05 -0.22 -11.05
C GLY A 60 5.69 0.73 -10.04
N LYS A 61 5.52 0.46 -8.73
CA LYS A 61 6.12 1.26 -7.66
C LYS A 61 7.65 1.15 -7.73
N ASN A 62 8.33 2.30 -7.75
CA ASN A 62 9.78 2.36 -7.82
C ASN A 62 10.42 1.94 -6.49
N SER A 63 11.71 1.62 -6.53
CA SER A 63 12.49 1.26 -5.32
C SER A 63 12.57 2.38 -4.29
N ASP A 64 12.41 3.63 -4.73
CA ASP A 64 12.31 4.81 -3.86
C ASP A 64 10.87 5.06 -3.35
N GLY A 65 9.93 4.16 -3.63
CA GLY A 65 8.54 4.25 -3.20
C GLY A 65 7.67 5.24 -3.98
N SER A 66 8.21 5.90 -5.02
CA SER A 66 7.42 6.75 -5.92
C SER A 66 6.64 5.92 -6.94
N PHE A 67 5.58 6.51 -7.51
CA PHE A 67 4.86 5.91 -8.65
C PHE A 67 5.16 6.69 -9.93
N PRO A 68 5.42 6.00 -11.05
CA PRO A 68 5.50 6.65 -12.35
C PRO A 68 4.13 7.18 -12.78
N ILE A 69 4.12 8.24 -13.58
CA ILE A 69 2.90 8.94 -14.01
C ILE A 69 1.90 7.99 -14.68
N TRP A 70 2.39 7.07 -15.54
CA TRP A 70 1.54 6.10 -16.22
C TRP A 70 0.77 5.21 -15.24
N SER A 71 1.39 4.83 -14.11
CA SER A 71 0.76 3.99 -13.09
C SER A 71 -0.28 4.78 -12.33
N ILE A 72 0.01 6.03 -11.98
CA ILE A 72 -0.95 6.92 -11.32
C ILE A 72 -2.20 7.07 -12.18
N ILE A 73 -2.06 7.29 -13.49
CA ILE A 73 -3.20 7.42 -14.41
C ILE A 73 -3.94 6.10 -14.50
N MET A 74 -3.26 5.02 -14.88
CA MET A 74 -3.85 3.71 -15.16
C MET A 74 -4.49 3.05 -13.94
N PHE A 75 -3.90 3.20 -12.75
CA PHE A 75 -4.39 2.60 -11.51
C PHE A 75 -5.07 3.61 -10.57
N SER A 76 -5.35 4.83 -11.04
CA SER A 76 -5.98 5.89 -10.23
C SER A 76 -7.21 5.42 -9.43
N PRO A 77 -8.17 4.64 -9.98
CA PRO A 77 -9.36 4.25 -9.20
C PRO A 77 -9.04 3.34 -8.02
N TYR A 78 -7.93 2.59 -8.10
CA TYR A 78 -7.46 1.72 -7.03
C TYR A 78 -6.56 2.49 -6.06
N LEU A 79 -5.57 3.23 -6.57
CA LEU A 79 -4.61 4.00 -5.75
C LEU A 79 -5.30 5.05 -4.88
N TYR A 80 -6.29 5.77 -5.40
CA TYR A 80 -7.04 6.72 -4.59
C TYR A 80 -7.96 6.03 -3.58
N PHE A 81 -8.54 4.89 -3.95
CA PHE A 81 -9.37 4.10 -3.04
C PHE A 81 -8.57 3.60 -1.83
N VAL A 82 -7.40 3.00 -2.03
CA VAL A 82 -6.58 2.51 -0.90
C VAL A 82 -6.08 3.66 -0.01
N ARG A 83 -5.75 4.82 -0.58
CA ARG A 83 -5.37 6.01 0.20
C ARG A 83 -6.54 6.53 1.04
N ALA A 84 -7.73 6.63 0.45
CA ALA A 84 -8.94 7.06 1.16
C ALA A 84 -9.33 6.06 2.25
N PHE A 85 -9.27 4.76 1.95
CA PHE A 85 -9.55 3.70 2.93
C PHE A 85 -8.53 3.71 4.08
N SER A 86 -7.25 3.88 3.78
CA SER A 86 -6.19 4.00 4.77
C SER A 86 -6.38 5.24 5.66
N ALA A 87 -6.76 6.39 5.08
CA ALA A 87 -7.11 7.58 5.86
C ALA A 87 -8.34 7.36 6.76
N LEU A 88 -9.41 6.77 6.22
CA LEU A 88 -10.63 6.49 6.96
C LEU A 88 -10.39 5.52 8.12
N ARG A 89 -9.59 4.46 7.89
CA ARG A 89 -9.24 3.50 8.93
C ARG A 89 -8.46 4.16 10.06
N ARG A 90 -7.45 4.98 9.76
CA ARG A 90 -6.70 5.73 10.77
C ARG A 90 -7.59 6.66 11.61
N LEU A 91 -8.53 7.36 10.97
CA LEU A 91 -9.47 8.24 11.66
C LEU A 91 -10.39 7.47 12.63
N ARG A 92 -10.63 6.17 12.36
CA ARG A 92 -11.48 5.32 13.19
C ARG A 92 -10.72 4.53 14.25
N SER A 93 -9.48 4.10 13.98
CA SER A 93 -8.74 3.24 14.90
C SER A 93 -8.13 4.03 16.08
N GLY A 94 -7.71 5.27 15.86
CA GLY A 94 -7.04 6.06 16.90
C GLY A 94 -5.69 5.47 17.35
N GLU A 95 -5.16 4.49 16.61
CA GLU A 95 -3.91 3.80 16.91
C GLU A 95 -2.72 4.76 16.83
N ALA A 96 -1.69 4.46 17.63
CA ALA A 96 -0.41 5.14 17.52
C ALA A 96 0.15 4.97 16.08
N PRO A 97 0.78 6.00 15.50
CA PRO A 97 1.31 5.92 14.13
C PRO A 97 2.37 4.82 13.96
N TYR A 98 3.10 4.56 15.05
CA TYR A 98 4.13 3.55 15.17
C TYR A 98 4.33 3.17 16.65
N SER A 99 4.97 2.03 16.88
CA SER A 99 5.43 1.54 18.18
C SER A 99 6.89 1.11 18.09
N GLU A 100 7.66 1.33 19.16
CA GLU A 100 9.02 0.80 19.28
C GLU A 100 8.96 -0.64 19.75
N VAL A 101 9.48 -1.57 18.94
CA VAL A 101 9.45 -3.01 19.23
C VAL A 101 10.77 -3.52 19.83
N SER A 102 11.84 -2.78 19.57
CA SER A 102 13.19 -2.99 20.10
C SER A 102 13.96 -1.68 19.93
N GLU A 103 15.09 -1.52 20.64
CA GLU A 103 15.84 -0.27 20.67
C GLU A 103 16.21 0.24 19.26
N GLY A 104 15.59 1.35 18.86
CA GLY A 104 15.75 1.98 17.55
C GLY A 104 15.11 1.22 16.39
N PHE A 105 14.18 0.30 16.67
CA PHE A 105 13.33 -0.38 15.69
C PHE A 105 11.86 -0.05 15.94
N TYR A 106 11.23 0.51 14.92
CA TYR A 106 9.84 0.96 14.97
C TYR A 106 9.02 0.23 13.92
N VAL A 107 7.79 -0.15 14.28
CA VAL A 107 6.81 -0.74 13.36
C VAL A 107 5.55 0.12 13.36
N GLY A 108 4.95 0.36 12.20
CA GLY A 108 3.76 1.20 12.13
C GLY A 108 3.01 1.19 10.80
N GLY A 109 2.00 2.06 10.74
CA GLY A 109 1.19 2.28 9.54
C GLY A 109 1.88 3.22 8.55
N TRP A 110 1.29 3.37 7.38
CA TRP A 110 1.84 4.25 6.35
C TRP A 110 1.92 5.70 6.86
N PRO A 111 3.12 6.31 6.91
CA PRO A 111 3.31 7.66 7.44
C PRO A 111 2.71 8.68 6.48
N TYR A 112 1.69 9.40 6.93
CA TYR A 112 1.00 10.39 6.08
C TYR A 112 1.57 11.81 6.19
N SER A 113 2.42 12.06 7.19
CA SER A 113 3.09 13.33 7.48
C SER A 113 4.38 13.11 8.31
N PRO A 114 5.30 14.09 8.37
CA PRO A 114 6.60 13.93 9.04
C PRO A 114 6.53 13.72 10.56
N ASP A 115 5.51 14.28 11.23
CA ASP A 115 5.25 14.07 12.66
C ASP A 115 4.79 12.64 13.00
N LYS A 116 4.54 11.83 11.96
CA LYS A 116 4.15 10.41 12.07
C LYS A 116 5.32 9.47 11.78
N LEU A 117 6.54 10.00 11.68
CA LEU A 117 7.76 9.21 11.64
C LEU A 117 8.39 9.12 13.04
N PRO A 118 9.09 8.00 13.33
CA PRO A 118 9.97 7.92 14.50
C PRO A 118 11.04 9.03 14.51
N PRO A 119 11.53 9.43 15.69
CA PRO A 119 12.58 10.43 15.81
C PRO A 119 13.92 9.94 15.21
N GLY A 120 14.86 10.85 15.04
CA GLY A 120 16.25 10.49 14.70
C GLY A 120 16.50 10.17 13.23
N ASN A 121 15.68 10.68 12.31
CA ASN A 121 15.85 10.51 10.85
C ASN A 121 15.92 9.02 10.44
N PRO A 122 14.83 8.27 10.63
CA PRO A 122 14.83 6.82 10.47
C PRO A 122 15.13 6.37 9.04
N ALA A 123 15.74 5.20 8.92
CA ALA A 123 15.77 4.44 7.67
C ALA A 123 14.43 3.72 7.49
N ILE A 124 13.73 3.97 6.39
CA ILE A 124 12.37 3.51 6.15
C ILE A 124 12.37 2.24 5.29
N ILE A 125 11.71 1.20 5.78
CA ILE A 125 11.36 -0.01 5.04
C ILE A 125 9.86 0.02 4.78
N ASP A 126 9.50 0.12 3.51
CA ASP A 126 8.11 0.23 3.04
C ASP A 126 7.64 -1.12 2.49
N CYS A 127 6.75 -1.77 3.23
CA CYS A 127 6.18 -3.06 2.88
C CYS A 127 4.85 -2.94 2.12
N THR A 128 4.61 -1.84 1.41
CA THR A 128 3.39 -1.63 0.61
C THR A 128 3.72 -1.59 -0.87
N CYS A 129 2.85 -2.11 -1.71
CA CYS A 129 2.95 -1.91 -3.16
C CYS A 129 2.03 -0.78 -3.65
N GLU A 130 1.04 -0.39 -2.85
CA GLU A 130 -0.08 0.45 -3.23
C GLU A 130 -0.05 1.89 -2.66
N LEU A 131 0.72 2.14 -1.60
CA LEU A 131 0.81 3.46 -0.96
C LEU A 131 2.12 4.18 -1.37
N PRO A 132 2.09 5.46 -1.77
CA PRO A 132 3.29 6.16 -2.23
C PRO A 132 4.17 6.63 -1.07
N ARG A 133 5.48 6.71 -1.30
CA ARG A 133 6.36 7.56 -0.48
C ARG A 133 5.89 9.01 -0.58
N LYS A 134 5.84 9.73 0.55
CA LYS A 134 5.62 11.19 0.55
C LYS A 134 6.91 11.92 0.19
N LEU A 135 6.81 13.00 -0.58
CA LEU A 135 7.96 13.81 -1.01
C LEU A 135 8.77 14.36 0.17
N GLU A 136 8.10 14.65 1.28
CA GLU A 136 8.68 15.10 2.55
C GLU A 136 9.68 14.09 3.13
N PHE A 137 9.65 12.82 2.71
CA PHE A 137 10.55 11.76 3.17
C PHE A 137 11.73 11.52 2.25
N SER A 138 11.93 12.35 1.21
CA SER A 138 13.02 12.19 0.23
C SER A 138 14.43 12.18 0.82
N GLY A 139 14.66 12.83 1.97
CA GLY A 139 15.94 12.83 2.70
C GLY A 139 16.21 11.60 3.59
N HIS A 140 15.24 10.71 3.74
CA HIS A 140 15.39 9.49 4.54
C HIS A 140 15.96 8.35 3.68
N ALA A 141 16.79 7.48 4.28
CA ALA A 141 17.17 6.25 3.62
C ALA A 141 15.92 5.40 3.41
N TYR A 142 15.69 4.88 2.21
CA TYR A 142 14.44 4.22 1.84
C TYR A 142 14.71 2.88 1.18
N LEU A 143 13.94 1.86 1.57
CA LEU A 143 13.90 0.57 0.93
C LEU A 143 12.44 0.17 0.72
N CYS A 144 12.00 0.12 -0.54
CA CYS A 144 10.69 -0.42 -0.86
C CYS A 144 10.77 -1.94 -1.03
N VAL A 145 9.92 -2.67 -0.30
CA VAL A 145 9.68 -4.11 -0.43
C VAL A 145 8.21 -4.31 -0.81
N PRO A 146 7.85 -4.11 -2.09
CA PRO A 146 6.45 -4.02 -2.49
C PRO A 146 5.71 -5.31 -2.16
N THR A 147 4.70 -5.20 -1.31
CA THR A 147 3.89 -6.33 -0.85
C THR A 147 2.43 -5.89 -0.87
N TRP A 148 1.56 -6.78 -1.35
CA TRP A 148 0.12 -6.56 -1.24
C TRP A 148 -0.32 -6.65 0.23
N ASP A 149 -1.26 -5.82 0.64
CA ASP A 149 -1.94 -6.03 1.92
C ASP A 149 -2.46 -7.48 2.04
N THR A 150 -2.41 -8.06 3.25
CA THR A 150 -2.69 -9.49 3.52
C THR A 150 -1.75 -10.51 2.87
N ARG A 151 -0.62 -10.08 2.29
CA ARG A 151 0.47 -10.94 1.78
C ARG A 151 1.75 -10.72 2.56
N ALA A 152 2.68 -11.67 2.41
CA ALA A 152 4.05 -11.55 2.91
C ALA A 152 5.02 -11.38 1.74
N PRO A 153 6.14 -10.66 1.92
CA PRO A 153 7.24 -10.68 0.97
C PRO A 153 7.85 -12.09 0.87
N LYS A 154 8.65 -12.33 -0.17
CA LYS A 154 9.39 -13.59 -0.28
C LYS A 154 10.45 -13.68 0.82
N PRO A 155 10.82 -14.88 1.31
CA PRO A 155 11.85 -15.04 2.33
C PRO A 155 13.17 -14.34 2.00
N ALA A 156 13.61 -14.37 0.73
CA ALA A 156 14.82 -13.69 0.29
C ALA A 156 14.72 -12.15 0.35
N GLU A 157 13.53 -11.58 0.13
CA GLU A 157 13.28 -10.14 0.25
C GLU A 157 13.29 -9.71 1.72
N ILE A 158 12.73 -10.55 2.60
CA ILE A 158 12.80 -10.35 4.06
C ILE A 158 14.25 -10.35 4.52
N GLU A 159 15.04 -11.35 4.13
CA GLU A 159 16.46 -11.45 4.47
C GLU A 159 17.25 -10.23 3.98
N SER A 160 17.02 -9.79 2.74
CA SER A 160 17.65 -8.59 2.18
C SER A 160 17.29 -7.32 2.97
N ALA A 161 16.01 -7.18 3.36
CA ALA A 161 15.53 -6.06 4.14
C ALA A 161 16.11 -6.04 5.56
N VAL A 162 16.22 -7.22 6.21
CA VAL A 162 16.86 -7.37 7.53
C VAL A 162 18.33 -6.98 7.46
N GLN A 163 19.09 -7.51 6.49
CA GLN A 163 20.49 -7.14 6.32
C GLN A 163 20.66 -5.64 6.05
N TRP A 164 19.78 -5.04 5.26
CA TRP A 164 19.77 -3.61 5.02
C TRP A 164 19.49 -2.83 6.31
N ALA A 165 18.51 -3.24 7.11
CA ALA A 165 18.19 -2.64 8.40
C ALA A 165 19.38 -2.71 9.37
N CYS A 166 20.03 -3.86 9.49
CA CYS A 166 21.21 -4.05 10.34
C CYS A 166 22.34 -3.09 9.96
N ARG A 167 22.61 -2.89 8.65
CA ARG A 167 23.59 -1.91 8.19
C ARG A 167 23.23 -0.47 8.57
N LYS A 168 21.93 -0.13 8.62
CA LYS A 168 21.47 1.21 9.06
C LYS A 168 21.59 1.38 10.57
N ARG A 169 21.26 0.35 11.36
CA ARG A 169 21.48 0.36 12.82
C ARG A 169 22.95 0.49 13.19
N ALA A 170 23.85 -0.18 12.46
CA ALA A 170 25.30 -0.04 12.64
C ALA A 170 25.82 1.41 12.39
N GLN A 171 25.03 2.24 11.71
CA GLN A 171 25.30 3.68 11.51
C GLN A 171 24.58 4.55 12.56
N ASN A 172 24.12 3.96 13.67
CA ASN A 172 23.29 4.59 14.71
C ASN A 172 22.00 5.22 14.19
N ARG A 173 21.49 4.74 13.05
CA ARG A 173 20.24 5.24 12.46
C ARG A 173 19.07 4.39 12.93
N PRO A 174 17.97 4.97 13.43
CA PRO A 174 16.75 4.21 13.70
C PRO A 174 16.19 3.56 12.43
N VAL A 175 15.45 2.47 12.58
CA VAL A 175 14.78 1.79 11.46
C VAL A 175 13.27 1.84 11.68
N PHE A 176 12.54 2.28 10.67
CA PHE A 176 11.08 2.29 10.67
C PHE A 176 10.56 1.35 9.59
N ILE A 177 9.85 0.31 9.98
CA ILE A 177 9.21 -0.65 9.08
C ILE A 177 7.72 -0.35 9.06
N HIS A 178 7.14 -0.09 7.90
CA HIS A 178 5.71 0.18 7.80
C HIS A 178 5.00 -0.68 6.78
N CYS A 179 3.74 -0.97 7.08
CA CYS A 179 2.78 -1.52 6.12
C CYS A 179 1.69 -0.45 5.85
N ALA A 180 0.54 -0.83 5.32
CA ALA A 180 -0.58 0.07 5.11
C ALA A 180 -1.20 0.52 6.44
N TYR A 181 -1.34 -0.42 7.39
CA TYR A 181 -2.07 -0.20 8.65
C TYR A 181 -1.24 -0.48 9.91
N GLY A 182 -0.04 -1.08 9.77
CA GLY A 182 0.86 -1.28 10.91
C GLY A 182 0.32 -2.22 11.99
N MET A 183 -0.22 -3.38 11.60
CA MET A 183 -0.94 -4.24 12.54
C MET A 183 -0.11 -4.62 13.77
N GLU A 184 -0.71 -4.30 14.91
CA GLU A 184 -0.65 -4.89 16.25
C GLU A 184 0.25 -6.14 16.38
N LEU A 185 1.26 -6.02 17.24
CA LEU A 185 1.78 -7.15 18.01
C LEU A 185 0.73 -7.59 19.03
#